data_AF-A0A538LIG2-F1
#
_entry.id   AF-A0A538LIG2-F1
#
_cell.length_a   1.000
_cell.length_b   1.000
_cell.length_c   1.000
_cell.angle_alpha   90.00
_cell.angle_beta   90.00
_cell.angle_gamma   90.00
#
_symmetry.space_group_name_H-M   'P 1'
#
loop_
_entity.id
_entity.type
_entity.pdbx_description
1 polymer ?
#
loop_
_entity_poly.entity_id
_entity_poly.type
_entity_poly.pdbx_seq_one_letter_code
_entity_poly.pdbx_strand_id
1 'polypeptide(L)'
;MLVPLVVGGVKLAFTLHQPFIHWGDVAIMETAIRDTLGGHQLLGPYSHFGWFHPGPAYFYLVAPLYWALHQNAQALFLGAFLINALCAIAVVAVIRARAGESAARWGALVVGALLFFAHALFSLYSPWNPALLALPILLMMVLVAAAANGSTISLLWAAIVGSFVVQTELGTAPTALAVLVVGAGLWGWAAWRRRDEKVATGRTRRRTVLAATGVLLGLVWVPSLIQQTTQSPGNIRQIVTFFEHPPTDQEAGGTHTRMQAFRGVAYYATTVPLKSEETPCCEPNQFNGPGSTYTGRYLGFGVGVLVALGVAVVGWRRRDRFAMALGAVSVVAAGSAVVATTQVVGPV
;
A
#
# COMPACT_ATOMS: atom_id res chain seq x y z
N MET A 1 -7.17 -4.94 -18.08
CA MET A 1 -6.71 -5.68 -16.87
C MET A 1 -6.24 -7.11 -17.16
N LEU A 2 -6.97 -7.94 -17.92
CA LEU A 2 -6.63 -9.36 -18.09
C LEU A 2 -5.29 -9.62 -18.77
N VAL A 3 -4.95 -8.87 -19.83
CA VAL A 3 -3.70 -9.06 -20.60
C VAL A 3 -2.44 -9.09 -19.72
N PRO A 4 -2.12 -8.06 -18.90
CA PRO A 4 -0.91 -8.10 -18.08
C PRO A 4 -0.93 -9.19 -17.01
N LEU A 5 -2.12 -9.59 -16.51
CA LEU A 5 -2.24 -10.70 -15.57
C LEU A 5 -1.97 -12.05 -16.24
N VAL A 6 -2.51 -12.28 -17.43
CA VAL A 6 -2.27 -13.52 -18.19
C VAL A 6 -0.80 -13.61 -18.57
N VAL A 7 -0.21 -12.53 -19.10
CA VAL A 7 1.21 -12.49 -19.45
C VAL A 7 2.10 -12.75 -18.23
N GLY A 8 1.81 -12.10 -17.09
CA GLY A 8 2.53 -12.33 -15.84
C GLY A 8 2.40 -13.76 -15.32
N GLY A 9 1.19 -14.31 -15.33
CA GLY A 9 0.93 -15.69 -14.89
C GLY A 9 1.60 -16.73 -15.78
N VAL A 10 1.58 -16.54 -17.10
CA VAL A 10 2.26 -17.42 -18.07
C VAL A 10 3.77 -17.35 -17.86
N LYS A 11 4.36 -16.15 -17.73
CA LYS A 11 5.79 -15.99 -17.45
C LYS A 11 6.20 -16.73 -16.17
N LEU A 12 5.41 -16.61 -15.11
CA LEU A 12 5.68 -17.30 -13.84
C LEU A 12 5.56 -18.82 -14.01
N ALA A 13 4.52 -19.32 -14.68
CA ALA A 13 4.35 -20.75 -14.93
C ALA A 13 5.59 -21.39 -15.60
N PHE A 14 6.20 -20.70 -16.57
CA PHE A 14 7.42 -21.16 -17.23
C PHE A 14 8.70 -21.04 -16.38
N THR A 15 8.73 -20.15 -15.39
CA THR A 15 9.93 -19.88 -14.57
C THR A 15 9.91 -20.56 -13.20
N LEU A 16 8.75 -20.97 -12.71
CA LEU A 16 8.60 -21.63 -11.40
C LEU A 16 9.46 -22.88 -11.25
N HIS A 17 9.76 -23.60 -12.34
CA HIS A 17 10.53 -24.84 -12.30
C HIS A 17 12.04 -24.61 -12.38
N GLN A 18 12.46 -23.37 -12.66
CA GLN A 18 13.86 -23.02 -12.83
C GLN A 18 14.49 -22.77 -11.45
N PRO A 19 15.69 -23.32 -11.18
CA PRO A 19 16.41 -23.00 -9.96
C PRO A 19 16.72 -21.50 -9.91
N PHE A 20 16.49 -20.88 -8.77
CA PHE A 20 16.74 -19.46 -8.55
C PHE A 20 17.33 -19.27 -7.16
N ILE A 21 18.33 -18.40 -7.07
CA ILE A 21 18.96 -18.02 -5.80
C ILE A 21 18.77 -16.52 -5.67
N HIS A 22 18.09 -16.12 -4.59
CA HIS A 22 17.92 -14.71 -4.27
C HIS A 22 19.23 -14.10 -3.74
N TRP A 23 19.37 -12.79 -3.89
CA TRP A 23 20.48 -12.00 -3.36
C TRP A 23 19.95 -10.68 -2.81
N GLY A 24 20.75 -9.99 -2.00
CA GLY A 24 20.37 -8.73 -1.37
C GLY A 24 19.12 -8.85 -0.50
N ASP A 25 18.26 -7.83 -0.54
CA ASP A 25 17.03 -7.75 0.26
C ASP A 25 16.11 -8.96 0.09
N VAL A 26 16.01 -9.50 -1.13
CA VAL A 26 15.11 -10.63 -1.40
C VAL A 26 15.59 -11.91 -0.72
N ALA A 27 16.90 -12.10 -0.55
CA ALA A 27 17.44 -13.23 0.20
C ALA A 27 17.08 -13.12 1.69
N ILE A 28 17.17 -11.90 2.26
CA ILE A 28 16.75 -11.62 3.64
C ILE A 28 15.25 -11.91 3.82
N MET A 29 14.43 -11.51 2.84
CA MET A 29 12.99 -11.80 2.84
C MET A 29 12.69 -13.30 2.75
N GLU A 30 13.44 -14.06 1.95
CA GLU A 30 13.27 -15.52 1.88
C GLU A 30 13.61 -16.18 3.22
N THR A 31 14.69 -15.75 3.89
CA THR A 31 15.03 -16.23 5.25
C THR A 31 13.88 -15.95 6.24
N ALA A 32 13.33 -14.73 6.21
CA ALA A 32 12.18 -14.37 7.05
C ALA A 32 10.94 -15.24 6.77
N ILE A 33 10.70 -15.62 5.51
CA ILE A 33 9.62 -16.55 5.14
C ILE A 33 9.88 -17.96 5.68
N ARG A 34 11.12 -18.44 5.65
CA ARG A 34 11.49 -19.75 6.23
C ARG A 34 11.20 -19.79 7.73
N ASP A 35 11.44 -18.69 8.44
CA ASP A 35 11.24 -18.57 9.89
C ASP A 35 9.75 -18.53 10.31
N THR A 36 8.83 -18.33 9.35
CA THR A 36 7.38 -18.35 9.66
C THR A 36 6.88 -19.72 10.10
N LEU A 37 7.51 -20.83 9.66
CA LEU A 37 7.18 -22.21 10.06
C LEU A 37 7.26 -22.41 11.58
N GLY A 38 8.32 -21.87 12.17
CA GLY A 38 8.57 -21.94 13.61
C GLY A 38 7.73 -20.96 14.42
N GLY A 39 6.96 -20.07 13.76
CA GLY A 39 6.29 -18.96 14.44
C GLY A 39 7.26 -17.90 14.98
N HIS A 40 8.52 -17.92 14.52
CA HIS A 40 9.57 -17.03 15.03
C HIS A 40 9.61 -15.69 14.30
N GLN A 41 9.01 -15.59 13.12
CA GLN A 41 8.97 -14.35 12.35
C GLN A 41 7.93 -13.37 12.95
N LEU A 42 8.40 -12.47 13.82
CA LEU A 42 7.52 -11.52 14.53
C LEU A 42 7.41 -10.13 13.87
N LEU A 43 8.31 -9.83 12.93
CA LEU A 43 8.46 -8.50 12.32
C LEU A 43 8.33 -8.57 10.80
N GLY A 44 8.21 -7.40 10.19
CA GLY A 44 8.15 -7.22 8.74
C GLY A 44 9.54 -7.16 8.11
N PRO A 45 9.65 -6.66 6.87
CA PRO A 45 10.93 -6.56 6.17
C PRO A 45 11.96 -5.73 6.96
N TYR A 46 13.23 -6.07 6.76
CA TYR A 46 14.35 -5.36 7.39
C TYR A 46 14.55 -3.99 6.75
N SER A 47 14.87 -3.00 7.57
CA SER A 47 15.29 -1.66 7.13
C SER A 47 16.78 -1.49 7.38
N HIS A 48 17.49 -0.90 6.41
CA HIS A 48 18.92 -0.61 6.54
C HIS A 48 19.25 0.35 7.70
N PHE A 49 18.24 0.99 8.30
CA PHE A 49 18.34 1.80 9.51
C PHE A 49 18.43 0.99 10.82
N GLY A 50 18.60 -0.33 10.76
CA GLY A 50 18.84 -1.19 11.94
C GLY A 50 17.58 -1.55 12.72
N TRP A 51 16.40 -1.37 12.12
CA TRP A 51 15.10 -1.79 12.66
C TRP A 51 14.30 -2.54 11.57
N PHE A 52 13.17 -3.14 11.93
CA PHE A 52 12.29 -3.86 11.00
C PHE A 52 10.92 -3.21 10.91
N HIS A 53 10.23 -3.32 9.77
CA HIS A 53 8.86 -2.85 9.66
C HIS A 53 7.93 -3.59 10.66
N PRO A 54 6.85 -2.95 11.13
CA PRO A 54 6.14 -3.42 12.30
C PRO A 54 5.11 -4.49 11.93
N GLY A 55 5.57 -5.71 11.65
CA GLY A 55 4.75 -6.91 11.65
C GLY A 55 4.90 -7.81 10.42
N PRO A 56 4.64 -9.10 10.56
CA PRO A 56 5.08 -10.11 9.61
C PRO A 56 4.02 -10.44 8.54
N ALA A 57 2.95 -9.63 8.39
CA ALA A 57 1.78 -9.98 7.56
C ALA A 57 2.16 -10.42 6.14
N TYR A 58 3.11 -9.74 5.49
CA TYR A 58 3.61 -10.12 4.17
C TYR A 58 4.17 -11.55 4.15
N PHE A 59 5.06 -11.87 5.08
CA PHE A 59 5.71 -13.18 5.15
C PHE A 59 4.70 -14.30 5.39
N TYR A 60 3.75 -14.12 6.32
CA TYR A 60 2.69 -15.10 6.56
C TYR A 60 1.74 -15.27 5.39
N LEU A 61 1.55 -14.26 4.55
CA LEU A 61 0.72 -14.38 3.35
C LEU A 61 1.39 -15.24 2.26
N VAL A 62 2.72 -15.13 2.14
CA VAL A 62 3.50 -15.84 1.10
C VAL A 62 3.95 -17.23 1.56
N ALA A 63 4.17 -17.44 2.86
CA ALA A 63 4.68 -18.70 3.40
C ALA A 63 3.92 -19.96 2.98
N PRO A 64 2.57 -20.01 2.96
CA PRO A 64 1.84 -21.20 2.53
C PRO A 64 2.17 -21.60 1.09
N LEU A 65 2.35 -20.61 0.21
CA LEU A 65 2.72 -20.83 -1.18
C LEU A 65 4.17 -21.31 -1.30
N TYR A 66 5.08 -20.71 -0.53
CA TYR A 66 6.48 -21.11 -0.48
C TYR A 66 6.63 -22.60 -0.10
N TRP A 67 5.85 -23.09 0.88
CA TRP A 67 5.93 -24.49 1.29
C TRP A 67 5.21 -25.44 0.34
N ALA A 68 4.05 -25.03 -0.19
CA ALA A 68 3.33 -25.80 -1.20
C ALA A 68 4.17 -26.04 -2.47
N LEU A 69 5.09 -25.13 -2.77
CA LEU A 69 6.05 -25.23 -3.87
C LEU A 69 7.41 -25.80 -3.43
N HIS A 70 7.45 -26.58 -2.34
CA HIS A 70 8.66 -27.25 -1.84
C HIS A 70 9.83 -26.31 -1.53
N GLN A 71 9.53 -25.16 -0.89
CA GLN A 71 10.52 -24.15 -0.50
C GLN A 71 11.28 -23.55 -1.69
N ASN A 72 10.60 -23.46 -2.83
CA ASN A 72 11.16 -22.86 -4.03
C ASN A 72 11.22 -21.33 -3.91
N ALA A 73 12.41 -20.76 -4.08
CA ALA A 73 12.67 -19.33 -4.10
C ALA A 73 11.73 -18.56 -5.05
N GLN A 74 11.32 -19.15 -6.17
CA GLN A 74 10.41 -18.55 -7.14
C GLN A 74 8.99 -18.30 -6.58
N ALA A 75 8.61 -18.98 -5.49
CA ALA A 75 7.31 -18.80 -4.87
C ALA A 75 7.11 -17.38 -4.31
N LEU A 76 8.19 -16.65 -3.99
CA LEU A 76 8.14 -15.25 -3.58
C LEU A 76 7.61 -14.35 -4.71
N PHE A 77 8.10 -14.55 -5.94
CA PHE A 77 7.62 -13.79 -7.10
C PHE A 77 6.15 -14.09 -7.41
N LEU A 78 5.76 -15.37 -7.28
CA LEU A 78 4.37 -15.76 -7.43
C LEU A 78 3.48 -15.17 -6.33
N GLY A 79 3.92 -15.16 -5.07
CA GLY A 79 3.22 -14.54 -3.96
C GLY A 79 2.99 -13.05 -4.21
N ALA A 80 4.03 -12.32 -4.62
CA ALA A 80 3.94 -10.91 -4.98
C ALA A 80 2.95 -10.66 -6.12
N PHE A 81 3.04 -11.45 -7.19
CA PHE A 81 2.13 -11.37 -8.31
C PHE A 81 0.67 -11.60 -7.88
N LEU A 82 0.41 -12.62 -7.06
CA LEU A 82 -0.93 -12.93 -6.58
C LEU A 82 -1.50 -11.82 -5.70
N ILE A 83 -0.70 -11.26 -4.78
CA ILE A 83 -1.12 -10.12 -3.94
C ILE A 83 -1.56 -8.94 -4.82
N ASN A 84 -0.71 -8.55 -5.77
CA ASN A 84 -0.99 -7.46 -6.69
C ASN A 84 -2.21 -7.75 -7.58
N ALA A 85 -2.29 -8.95 -8.16
CA ALA A 85 -3.41 -9.36 -9.01
C ALA A 85 -4.74 -9.37 -8.25
N LEU A 86 -4.76 -9.95 -7.05
CA LEU A 86 -5.96 -10.00 -6.21
C LEU A 86 -6.41 -8.59 -5.79
N CYS A 87 -5.48 -7.71 -5.44
CA CYS A 87 -5.82 -6.32 -5.11
C CYS A 87 -6.39 -5.58 -6.32
N ALA A 88 -5.80 -5.74 -7.51
CA ALA A 88 -6.33 -5.16 -8.74
C ALA A 88 -7.74 -5.66 -9.07
N ILE A 89 -7.98 -6.97 -8.95
CA ILE A 89 -9.31 -7.57 -9.15
C ILE A 89 -10.31 -7.00 -8.13
N ALA A 90 -9.91 -6.93 -6.85
CA ALA A 90 -10.76 -6.41 -5.79
C ALA A 90 -11.12 -4.92 -5.99
N VAL A 91 -10.17 -4.09 -6.45
CA VAL A 91 -10.44 -2.68 -6.81
C VAL A 91 -11.56 -2.59 -7.84
N VAL A 92 -11.45 -3.32 -8.95
CA VAL A 92 -12.46 -3.30 -10.02
C VAL A 92 -13.79 -3.86 -9.53
N ALA A 93 -13.77 -4.94 -8.75
CA ALA A 93 -14.98 -5.55 -8.18
C ALA A 93 -15.73 -4.59 -7.23
N VAL A 94 -15.01 -3.86 -6.38
CA VAL A 94 -15.61 -2.87 -5.48
C VAL A 94 -16.15 -1.68 -6.27
N ILE A 95 -15.42 -1.18 -7.28
CA ILE A 95 -15.92 -0.13 -8.17
C ILE A 95 -17.20 -0.59 -8.86
N ARG A 96 -17.24 -1.81 -9.40
CA ARG A 96 -18.43 -2.39 -10.03
C ARG A 96 -19.62 -2.43 -9.08
N ALA A 97 -19.40 -2.90 -7.86
CA ALA A 97 -20.44 -3.01 -6.84
C ALA A 97 -20.96 -1.66 -6.33
N ARG A 98 -20.22 -0.56 -6.52
CA ARG A 98 -20.55 0.76 -5.94
C ARG A 98 -20.91 1.83 -6.98
N ALA A 99 -20.30 1.78 -8.15
CA ALA A 99 -20.43 2.77 -9.22
C ALA A 99 -20.94 2.15 -10.54
N GLY A 100 -21.18 0.83 -10.58
CA GLY A 100 -21.77 0.14 -11.72
C GLY A 100 -20.76 -0.31 -12.78
N GLU A 101 -21.28 -0.99 -13.80
CA GLU A 101 -20.50 -1.65 -14.86
C GLU A 101 -19.64 -0.68 -15.68
N SER A 102 -20.20 0.47 -16.05
CA SER A 102 -19.47 1.46 -16.86
C SER A 102 -18.23 1.99 -16.13
N ALA A 103 -18.38 2.38 -14.85
CA ALA A 103 -17.26 2.80 -14.02
C ALA A 103 -16.25 1.67 -13.81
N ALA A 104 -16.70 0.42 -13.68
CA ALA A 104 -15.81 -0.73 -13.56
C ALA A 104 -14.96 -0.97 -14.80
N ARG A 105 -15.51 -0.76 -16.01
CA ARG A 105 -14.74 -0.89 -17.26
C ARG A 105 -13.64 0.15 -17.36
N TRP A 106 -13.94 1.41 -17.03
CA TRP A 106 -12.93 2.46 -16.94
C TRP A 106 -11.90 2.17 -15.84
N GLY A 107 -12.35 1.72 -14.67
CA GLY A 107 -11.47 1.27 -13.59
C GLY A 107 -10.54 0.13 -14.03
N ALA A 108 -11.05 -0.86 -14.75
CA ALA A 108 -10.27 -1.99 -15.28
C ALA A 108 -9.30 -1.58 -16.39
N LEU A 109 -9.61 -0.52 -17.14
CA LEU A 109 -8.69 0.09 -18.10
C LEU A 109 -7.53 0.76 -17.35
N VAL A 110 -7.83 1.63 -16.39
CA VAL A 110 -6.81 2.35 -15.59
C VAL A 110 -5.93 1.38 -14.79
N VAL A 111 -6.53 0.45 -14.04
CA VAL A 111 -5.81 -0.59 -13.31
C VAL A 111 -5.05 -1.51 -14.27
N GLY A 112 -5.61 -1.79 -15.44
CA GLY A 112 -4.91 -2.54 -16.49
C GLY A 112 -3.66 -1.84 -17.00
N ALA A 113 -3.71 -0.53 -17.20
CA ALA A 113 -2.55 0.28 -17.57
C ALA A 113 -1.50 0.28 -16.44
N LEU A 114 -1.92 0.45 -15.18
CA LEU A 114 -1.03 0.36 -14.02
C LEU A 114 -0.31 -1.00 -13.96
N LEU A 115 -1.04 -2.10 -14.14
CA LEU A 115 -0.46 -3.45 -14.16
C LEU A 115 0.49 -3.66 -15.34
N PHE A 116 0.15 -3.16 -16.52
CA PHE A 116 1.02 -3.23 -17.71
C PHE A 116 2.35 -2.51 -17.45
N PHE A 117 2.30 -1.32 -16.87
CA PHE A 117 3.48 -0.55 -16.52
C PHE A 117 4.27 -1.18 -15.37
N ALA A 118 3.62 -1.71 -14.34
CA ALA A 118 4.27 -2.47 -13.29
C ALA A 118 4.96 -3.74 -13.82
N HIS A 119 4.39 -4.39 -14.85
CA HIS A 119 5.01 -5.53 -15.50
C HIS A 119 6.26 -5.13 -16.28
N ALA A 120 6.19 -4.02 -17.05
CA ALA A 120 7.31 -3.48 -17.80
C ALA A 120 8.50 -3.08 -16.89
N LEU A 121 8.22 -2.67 -15.66
CA LEU A 121 9.22 -2.30 -14.65
C LEU A 121 9.63 -3.47 -13.74
N PHE A 122 9.30 -4.72 -14.08
CA PHE A 122 9.56 -5.92 -13.26
C PHE A 122 8.95 -5.88 -11.84
N SER A 123 8.19 -4.84 -11.51
CA SER A 123 7.65 -4.60 -10.17
C SER A 123 6.41 -5.46 -9.90
N LEU A 124 5.65 -5.85 -10.92
CA LEU A 124 4.39 -6.59 -10.73
C LEU A 124 4.57 -7.91 -9.94
N TYR A 125 5.70 -8.59 -10.17
CA TYR A 125 6.05 -9.85 -9.52
C TYR A 125 7.23 -9.69 -8.56
N SER A 126 7.77 -8.48 -8.38
CA SER A 126 8.89 -8.28 -7.46
C SER A 126 8.45 -8.55 -6.02
N PRO A 127 9.14 -9.43 -5.28
CA PRO A 127 8.84 -9.70 -3.87
C PRO A 127 9.32 -8.60 -2.92
N TRP A 128 10.09 -7.63 -3.42
CA TRP A 128 10.56 -6.50 -2.64
C TRP A 128 9.38 -5.66 -2.13
N ASN A 129 9.43 -5.26 -0.86
CA ASN A 129 8.31 -4.62 -0.16
C ASN A 129 7.69 -3.41 -0.89
N PRO A 130 8.45 -2.47 -1.51
CA PRO A 130 7.85 -1.32 -2.18
C PRO A 130 6.94 -1.70 -3.36
N ALA A 131 7.26 -2.81 -4.03
CA ALA A 131 6.50 -3.31 -5.17
C ALA A 131 5.12 -3.89 -4.78
N LEU A 132 4.89 -4.10 -3.48
CA LEU A 132 3.66 -4.66 -2.93
C LEU A 132 2.69 -3.60 -2.40
N LEU A 133 2.99 -2.30 -2.51
CA LEU A 133 2.23 -1.27 -1.80
C LEU A 133 1.18 -0.58 -2.67
N ALA A 134 1.48 -0.34 -3.95
CA ALA A 134 0.65 0.52 -4.81
C ALA A 134 -0.79 0.02 -4.95
N LEU A 135 -0.98 -1.26 -5.27
CA LEU A 135 -2.31 -1.84 -5.48
C LEU A 135 -3.08 -2.07 -4.16
N PRO A 136 -2.44 -2.51 -3.06
CA PRO A 136 -3.09 -2.51 -1.75
C PRO A 136 -3.50 -1.12 -1.26
N ILE A 137 -2.68 -0.07 -1.44
CA ILE A 137 -3.05 1.32 -1.10
C ILE A 137 -4.27 1.76 -1.93
N LEU A 138 -4.26 1.50 -3.24
CA LEU A 138 -5.40 1.80 -4.11
C LEU A 138 -6.67 1.06 -3.65
N LEU A 139 -6.54 -0.23 -3.31
CA LEU A 139 -7.64 -1.03 -2.77
C LEU A 139 -8.18 -0.44 -1.47
N MET A 140 -7.30 -0.06 -0.53
CA MET A 140 -7.68 0.59 0.72
C MET A 140 -8.47 1.88 0.46
N MET A 141 -8.01 2.75 -0.46
CA MET A 141 -8.70 3.99 -0.81
C MET A 141 -10.09 3.73 -1.41
N VAL A 142 -10.22 2.75 -2.30
CA VAL A 142 -11.50 2.35 -2.91
C VAL A 142 -12.45 1.73 -1.88
N LEU A 143 -11.93 0.92 -0.94
CA LEU A 143 -12.70 0.37 0.16
C LEU A 143 -13.18 1.45 1.13
N VAL A 144 -12.34 2.45 1.43
CA VAL A 144 -12.76 3.62 2.22
C VAL A 144 -13.86 4.40 1.49
N ALA A 145 -13.72 4.62 0.18
CA ALA A 145 -14.78 5.26 -0.61
C ALA A 145 -16.09 4.47 -0.58
N ALA A 146 -16.01 3.14 -0.63
CA ALA A 146 -17.16 2.25 -0.46
C ALA A 146 -17.77 2.33 0.96
N ALA A 147 -16.95 2.54 1.99
CA ALA A 147 -17.40 2.70 3.37
C ALA A 147 -18.21 3.99 3.58
N ALA A 148 -17.95 5.05 2.80
CA ALA A 148 -18.71 6.31 2.84
C ALA A 148 -20.21 6.13 2.48
N ASN A 149 -20.57 5.02 1.82
CA ASN A 149 -21.96 4.62 1.59
C ASN A 149 -22.60 3.87 2.78
N GLY A 150 -21.89 3.77 3.91
CA GLY A 150 -22.31 3.06 5.13
C GLY A 150 -21.90 1.59 5.16
N SER A 151 -21.06 1.12 4.24
CA SER A 151 -20.61 -0.28 4.24
C SER A 151 -19.58 -0.52 5.33
N THR A 152 -20.02 -1.14 6.43
CA THR A 152 -19.12 -1.54 7.52
C THR A 152 -18.06 -2.52 7.01
N ILE A 153 -18.45 -3.53 6.23
CA ILE A 153 -17.51 -4.54 5.67
C ILE A 153 -16.38 -3.89 4.87
N SER A 154 -16.68 -2.87 4.05
CA SER A 154 -15.62 -2.16 3.30
C SER A 154 -14.65 -1.41 4.23
N LEU A 155 -15.14 -0.82 5.33
CA LEU A 155 -14.27 -0.20 6.33
C LEU A 155 -13.34 -1.23 7.01
N LEU A 156 -13.83 -2.43 7.29
CA LEU A 156 -13.02 -3.49 7.91
C LEU A 156 -11.91 -3.95 6.98
N TRP A 157 -12.26 -4.26 5.73
CA TRP A 157 -11.26 -4.63 4.73
C TRP A 157 -10.27 -3.51 4.47
N ALA A 158 -10.71 -2.24 4.49
CA ALA A 158 -9.79 -1.12 4.43
C ALA A 158 -8.79 -1.13 5.58
N ALA A 159 -9.23 -1.41 6.82
CA ALA A 159 -8.35 -1.48 7.98
C ALA A 159 -7.40 -2.69 7.95
N ILE A 160 -7.84 -3.84 7.43
CA ILE A 160 -7.01 -5.03 7.24
C ILE A 160 -5.92 -4.76 6.19
N VAL A 161 -6.31 -4.23 5.03
CA VAL A 161 -5.37 -3.85 3.96
C VAL A 161 -4.44 -2.73 4.43
N GLY A 162 -4.98 -1.76 5.17
CA GLY A 162 -4.22 -0.70 5.83
C GLY A 162 -3.18 -1.24 6.81
N SER A 163 -3.52 -2.25 7.59
CA SER A 163 -2.55 -2.93 8.46
C SER A 163 -1.47 -3.61 7.63
N PHE A 164 -1.84 -4.39 6.61
CA PHE A 164 -0.89 -5.05 5.72
C PHE A 164 0.13 -4.07 5.12
N VAL A 165 -0.30 -2.91 4.59
CA VAL A 165 0.64 -1.95 3.99
C VAL A 165 1.60 -1.35 5.02
N VAL A 166 1.13 -1.05 6.23
CA VAL A 166 1.99 -0.49 7.29
C VAL A 166 2.98 -1.53 7.82
N GLN A 167 2.55 -2.79 7.97
CA GLN A 167 3.43 -3.87 8.38
C GLN A 167 4.51 -4.17 7.33
N THR A 168 4.17 -3.99 6.06
CA THR A 168 5.08 -4.21 4.92
C THR A 168 6.06 -3.06 4.73
N GLU A 169 5.59 -1.82 4.90
CA GLU A 169 6.38 -0.60 4.75
C GLU A 169 5.86 0.50 5.70
N LEU A 170 6.63 0.77 6.76
CA LEU A 170 6.29 1.72 7.80
C LEU A 170 6.13 3.14 7.24
N GLY A 171 6.87 3.51 6.18
CA GLY A 171 6.74 4.81 5.52
C GLY A 171 5.32 5.12 5.03
N THR A 172 4.46 4.10 4.86
CA THR A 172 3.06 4.27 4.47
C THR A 172 2.11 4.60 5.63
N ALA A 173 2.57 4.49 6.89
CA ALA A 173 1.72 4.66 8.07
C ALA A 173 0.97 6.00 8.14
N PRO A 174 1.60 7.17 7.87
CA PRO A 174 0.87 8.44 7.91
C PRO A 174 -0.26 8.49 6.88
N THR A 175 0.00 7.98 5.67
CA THR A 175 -0.98 7.93 4.58
C THR A 175 -2.12 6.97 4.88
N ALA A 176 -1.80 5.75 5.32
CA ALA A 176 -2.80 4.75 5.68
C ALA A 176 -3.71 5.24 6.82
N LEU A 177 -3.12 5.81 7.87
CA LEU A 177 -3.87 6.34 9.01
C LEU A 177 -4.76 7.52 8.59
N ALA A 178 -4.25 8.47 7.83
CA ALA A 178 -5.02 9.63 7.37
C ALA A 178 -6.24 9.20 6.54
N VAL A 179 -6.05 8.27 5.60
CA VAL A 179 -7.13 7.73 4.75
C VAL A 179 -8.16 6.96 5.58
N LEU A 180 -7.72 6.13 6.52
CA LEU A 180 -8.63 5.36 7.39
C LEU A 180 -9.43 6.26 8.34
N VAL A 181 -8.82 7.30 8.90
CA VAL A 181 -9.50 8.28 9.78
C VAL A 181 -10.60 9.01 9.01
N VAL A 182 -10.29 9.52 7.82
CA VAL A 182 -11.29 10.17 6.96
C VAL A 182 -12.41 9.19 6.60
N GLY A 183 -12.06 7.94 6.25
CA GLY A 183 -13.02 6.88 5.97
C GLY A 183 -13.95 6.54 7.12
N ALA A 184 -13.41 6.40 8.33
CA ALA A 184 -14.16 6.15 9.54
C ALA A 184 -15.10 7.32 9.86
N GLY A 185 -14.66 8.57 9.65
CA GLY A 185 -15.48 9.77 9.78
C GLY A 185 -16.65 9.79 8.80
N LEU A 186 -16.39 9.54 7.51
CA LEU A 186 -17.42 9.49 6.47
C LEU A 186 -18.43 8.36 6.72
N TRP A 187 -17.94 7.18 7.13
CA TRP A 187 -18.80 6.06 7.52
C TRP A 187 -19.64 6.38 8.76
N GLY A 188 -19.05 7.01 9.77
CA GLY A 188 -19.71 7.43 11.01
C GLY A 188 -20.83 8.43 10.73
N TRP A 189 -20.57 9.41 9.88
CA TRP A 189 -21.54 10.39 9.40
C TRP A 189 -22.68 9.73 8.61
N ALA A 190 -22.37 8.84 7.68
CA ALA A 190 -23.36 8.09 6.92
C ALA A 190 -24.25 7.21 7.81
N ALA A 191 -23.65 6.59 8.83
CA ALA A 191 -24.36 5.79 9.81
C ALA A 191 -25.22 6.63 10.77
N TRP A 192 -24.76 7.82 11.16
CA TRP A 192 -25.51 8.74 12.00
C TRP A 192 -26.77 9.23 11.30
N ARG A 193 -26.67 9.63 10.02
CA ARG A 193 -27.83 10.05 9.21
C ARG A 193 -28.90 8.96 8.98
N ARG A 194 -28.54 7.69 9.16
CA ARG A 194 -29.46 6.54 9.00
C ARG A 194 -30.00 6.02 10.34
N ARG A 195 -29.73 6.71 11.45
CA ARG A 195 -30.17 6.27 12.80
C ARG A 195 -31.68 6.25 12.96
N ASP A 196 -32.41 7.06 12.21
CA ASP A 196 -33.86 7.19 12.35
C ASP A 196 -34.65 6.16 11.52
N GLU A 197 -34.02 5.42 10.61
CA GLU A 197 -34.75 4.63 9.60
C GLU A 197 -34.91 3.12 9.89
N LYS A 198 -34.11 2.42 10.72
CA LYS A 198 -34.31 0.95 10.94
C LYS A 198 -33.95 0.39 12.34
N VAL A 199 -34.90 -0.42 12.81
CA VAL A 199 -35.06 -1.27 14.02
C VAL A 199 -33.79 -2.04 14.48
N ALA A 200 -33.75 -2.30 15.80
CA ALA A 200 -32.67 -2.88 16.62
C ALA A 200 -31.89 -4.10 16.07
N THR A 201 -32.39 -4.85 15.08
CA THR A 201 -31.79 -6.09 14.57
C THR A 201 -30.50 -5.87 13.76
N GLY A 202 -30.35 -4.73 13.07
CA GLY A 202 -29.11 -4.40 12.34
C GLY A 202 -27.95 -3.93 13.22
N ARG A 203 -28.24 -3.48 14.44
CA ARG A 203 -27.27 -2.87 15.36
C ARG A 203 -26.38 -3.92 16.02
N THR A 204 -26.96 -5.05 16.41
CA THR A 204 -26.22 -6.17 17.03
C THR A 204 -25.25 -6.78 16.04
N ARG A 205 -25.69 -7.11 14.81
CA ARG A 205 -24.81 -7.64 13.76
C ARG A 205 -23.64 -6.69 13.46
N ARG A 206 -23.90 -5.37 13.38
CA ARG A 206 -22.85 -4.36 13.18
C ARG A 206 -21.85 -4.33 14.33
N ARG A 207 -22.32 -4.37 15.58
CA ARG A 207 -21.45 -4.42 16.77
C ARG A 207 -20.58 -5.67 16.78
N THR A 208 -21.16 -6.84 16.51
CA THR A 208 -20.42 -8.11 16.43
C THR A 208 -19.34 -8.05 15.35
N VAL A 209 -19.67 -7.53 14.17
CA VAL A 209 -18.74 -7.40 13.05
C VAL A 209 -17.59 -6.43 13.38
N LEU A 210 -17.88 -5.30 14.03
CA LEU A 210 -16.88 -4.35 14.50
C LEU A 210 -16.00 -4.95 15.60
N ALA A 211 -16.58 -5.66 16.56
CA ALA A 211 -15.85 -6.32 17.64
C ALA A 211 -14.92 -7.41 17.09
N ALA A 212 -15.43 -8.29 16.21
CA ALA A 212 -14.64 -9.32 15.55
C ALA A 212 -13.48 -8.72 14.74
N THR A 213 -13.70 -7.55 14.12
CA THR A 213 -12.63 -6.85 13.40
C THR A 213 -11.62 -6.22 14.33
N GLY A 214 -12.06 -5.62 15.43
CA GLY A 214 -11.15 -5.09 16.46
C GLY A 214 -10.26 -6.21 17.02
N VAL A 215 -10.83 -7.38 17.25
CA VAL A 215 -10.07 -8.58 17.64
C VAL A 215 -9.12 -9.01 16.53
N LEU A 216 -9.57 -9.16 15.29
CA LEU A 216 -8.72 -9.56 14.16
C LEU A 216 -7.55 -8.58 13.95
N LEU A 217 -7.81 -7.28 13.94
CA LEU A 217 -6.78 -6.26 13.84
C LEU A 217 -5.83 -6.35 15.03
N GLY A 218 -6.34 -6.48 16.25
CA GLY A 218 -5.51 -6.71 17.43
C GLY A 218 -4.57 -7.92 17.26
N LEU A 219 -5.11 -9.05 16.80
CA LEU A 219 -4.37 -10.29 16.57
C LEU A 219 -3.28 -10.13 15.51
N VAL A 220 -3.54 -9.41 14.42
CA VAL A 220 -2.55 -9.19 13.34
C VAL A 220 -1.34 -8.37 13.82
N TRP A 221 -1.49 -7.59 14.90
CA TRP A 221 -0.41 -6.80 15.50
C TRP A 221 0.23 -7.48 16.73
N VAL A 222 -0.30 -8.61 17.20
CA VAL A 222 0.27 -9.37 18.33
C VAL A 222 1.76 -9.70 18.13
N PRO A 223 2.24 -10.16 16.96
CA PRO A 223 3.66 -10.48 16.79
C PRO A 223 4.59 -9.29 17.09
N SER A 224 4.23 -8.08 16.64
CA SER A 224 4.99 -6.86 16.92
C SER A 224 4.98 -6.49 18.40
N LEU A 225 3.85 -6.71 19.10
CA LEU A 225 3.74 -6.49 20.54
C LEU A 225 4.59 -7.50 21.33
N ILE A 226 4.60 -8.77 20.91
CA ILE A 226 5.46 -9.81 21.50
C ILE A 226 6.93 -9.41 21.34
N GLN A 227 7.36 -9.04 20.13
CA GLN A 227 8.75 -8.64 19.92
C GLN A 227 9.13 -7.42 20.77
N GLN A 228 8.25 -6.43 20.86
CA GLN A 228 8.49 -5.23 21.66
C GLN A 228 8.66 -5.52 23.16
N THR A 229 8.01 -6.57 23.67
CA THR A 229 8.02 -6.90 25.11
C THR A 229 9.03 -7.98 25.48
N THR A 230 9.51 -8.76 24.51
CA THR A 230 10.45 -9.88 24.73
C THR A 230 11.91 -9.53 24.40
N GLN A 231 12.15 -8.44 23.67
CA GLN A 231 13.49 -7.99 23.27
C GLN A 231 13.83 -6.63 23.90
N SER A 232 15.11 -6.41 24.19
CA SER A 232 15.63 -5.15 24.74
C SER A 232 16.86 -4.68 23.95
N PRO A 233 16.77 -3.60 23.15
CA PRO A 233 15.57 -2.80 22.89
C PRO A 233 14.58 -3.53 21.98
N GLY A 234 13.27 -3.36 22.22
CA GLY A 234 12.23 -3.79 21.30
C GLY A 234 12.20 -2.94 20.01
N ASN A 235 11.63 -3.48 18.93
CA ASN A 235 11.67 -2.87 17.60
C ASN A 235 10.91 -1.53 17.53
N ILE A 236 9.79 -1.38 18.24
CA ILE A 236 9.09 -0.09 18.32
C ILE A 236 9.98 0.95 19.00
N ARG A 237 10.73 0.56 20.04
CA ARG A 237 11.70 1.47 20.67
C ARG A 237 12.82 1.86 19.70
N GLN A 238 13.31 0.94 18.88
CA GLN A 238 14.31 1.24 17.85
C GLN A 238 13.76 2.22 16.79
N ILE A 239 12.54 1.99 16.30
CA ILE A 239 11.85 2.89 15.37
C ILE A 239 11.69 4.29 15.98
N VAL A 240 11.19 4.40 17.21
CA VAL A 240 11.01 5.69 17.89
C VAL A 240 12.36 6.39 18.07
N THR A 241 13.40 5.66 18.50
CA THR A 241 14.74 6.22 18.68
C THR A 241 15.31 6.75 17.38
N PHE A 242 15.09 6.05 16.26
CA PHE A 242 15.49 6.51 14.92
C PHE A 242 14.82 7.83 14.52
N PHE A 243 13.51 7.98 14.75
CA PHE A 243 12.81 9.23 14.39
C PHE A 243 13.08 10.38 15.38
N GLU A 244 13.39 10.08 16.64
CA GLU A 244 13.78 11.09 17.64
C GLU A 244 15.22 11.59 17.42
N HIS A 245 16.11 10.70 16.98
CA HIS A 245 17.53 10.97 16.77
C HIS A 245 17.92 10.47 15.37
N PRO A 246 17.45 11.12 14.29
CA PRO A 246 17.77 10.71 12.93
C PRO A 246 19.30 10.78 12.73
N PRO A 247 19.89 9.81 12.01
CA PRO A 247 21.32 9.85 11.72
C PRO A 247 21.67 11.15 10.98
N THR A 248 22.87 11.68 11.22
CA THR A 248 23.26 13.01 10.74
C THR A 248 23.24 13.08 9.21
N ASP A 249 23.07 14.29 8.64
CA ASP A 249 22.97 14.48 7.18
C ASP A 249 24.14 13.86 6.39
N GLN A 250 25.33 13.71 7.02
CA GLN A 250 26.52 13.06 6.44
C GLN A 250 26.44 11.53 6.41
N GLU A 251 25.72 10.90 7.35
CA GLU A 251 25.61 9.44 7.46
C GLU A 251 24.36 8.89 6.76
N ALA A 252 23.36 9.76 6.54
CA ALA A 252 22.00 9.35 6.20
C ALA A 252 21.47 9.98 4.89
N GLY A 253 22.23 10.81 4.18
CA GLY A 253 21.78 11.45 2.93
C GLY A 253 20.85 12.66 3.12
N GLY A 254 20.67 13.12 4.36
CA GLY A 254 19.97 14.37 4.71
C GLY A 254 18.46 14.24 4.96
N THR A 255 17.89 15.24 5.66
CA THR A 255 16.43 15.44 5.72
C THR A 255 15.90 16.20 4.49
N HIS A 256 14.65 15.97 4.10
CA HIS A 256 14.06 16.61 2.92
C HIS A 256 13.27 17.86 3.25
N THR A 257 13.58 18.94 2.54
CA THR A 257 12.68 20.10 2.48
C THR A 257 11.33 19.67 1.92
N ARG A 258 10.26 20.42 2.27
CA ARG A 258 8.91 20.17 1.73
C ARG A 258 8.88 20.15 0.20
N MET A 259 9.75 20.93 -0.43
CA MET A 259 9.89 20.95 -1.88
C MET A 259 10.53 19.66 -2.41
N GLN A 260 11.60 19.17 -1.80
CA GLN A 260 12.21 17.87 -2.17
C GLN A 260 11.22 16.71 -1.97
N ALA A 261 10.50 16.70 -0.86
CA ALA A 261 9.46 15.70 -0.60
C ALA A 261 8.34 15.74 -1.64
N PHE A 262 7.85 16.94 -1.98
CA PHE A 262 6.87 17.11 -3.07
C PHE A 262 7.42 16.60 -4.41
N ARG A 263 8.68 16.90 -4.72
CA ARG A 263 9.34 16.45 -5.95
C ARG A 263 9.47 14.94 -6.02
N GLY A 264 9.89 14.29 -4.93
CA GLY A 264 9.98 12.84 -4.85
C GLY A 264 8.62 12.16 -5.03
N VAL A 265 7.60 12.61 -4.29
CA VAL A 265 6.23 12.06 -4.44
C VAL A 265 5.70 12.29 -5.84
N ALA A 266 5.85 13.50 -6.40
CA ALA A 266 5.40 13.80 -7.74
C ALA A 266 6.14 12.97 -8.80
N TYR A 267 7.44 12.74 -8.62
CA TYR A 267 8.24 11.86 -9.48
C TYR A 267 7.62 10.46 -9.49
N TYR A 268 7.55 9.79 -8.33
CA TYR A 268 7.05 8.41 -8.25
C TYR A 268 5.56 8.26 -8.60
N ALA A 269 4.72 9.26 -8.30
CA ALA A 269 3.29 9.23 -8.62
C ALA A 269 3.01 9.43 -10.12
N THR A 270 3.95 9.99 -10.88
CA THR A 270 3.76 10.29 -12.32
C THR A 270 4.76 9.59 -13.23
N THR A 271 5.57 8.68 -12.70
CA THR A 271 6.46 7.84 -13.51
C THR A 271 5.62 7.01 -14.49
N VAL A 272 5.58 7.47 -15.75
CA VAL A 272 5.08 6.71 -16.90
C VAL A 272 6.29 6.09 -17.58
N PRO A 273 6.33 4.75 -17.78
CA PRO A 273 7.54 4.06 -18.24
C PRO A 273 7.62 4.09 -19.77
N LEU A 274 7.74 5.29 -20.33
CA LEU A 274 8.07 5.47 -21.74
C LEU A 274 9.58 5.67 -21.95
N LYS A 275 10.36 5.75 -20.87
CA LYS A 275 11.81 5.78 -20.94
C LYS A 275 12.37 4.87 -19.86
N SER A 276 13.20 3.91 -20.27
CA SER A 276 14.13 3.18 -19.42
C SER A 276 15.17 4.18 -18.90
N GLU A 277 14.78 5.04 -17.97
CA GLU A 277 15.76 5.52 -17.00
C GLU A 277 16.08 4.28 -16.16
N GLU A 278 17.27 3.72 -16.40
CA GLU A 278 17.89 2.72 -15.55
C GLU A 278 17.54 3.04 -14.10
N THR A 279 16.97 2.07 -13.38
CA THR A 279 16.65 2.18 -11.96
C THR A 279 17.82 2.85 -11.24
N PRO A 280 17.71 4.13 -10.84
CA PRO A 280 18.87 4.87 -10.36
C PRO A 280 19.00 4.55 -8.88
N CYS A 281 19.43 3.35 -8.53
CA CYS A 281 19.67 3.01 -7.12
C CYS A 281 21.03 3.53 -6.61
N CYS A 282 21.80 4.26 -7.43
CA CYS A 282 23.20 4.55 -7.12
C CYS A 282 23.71 5.95 -7.51
N GLU A 283 22.90 6.85 -8.08
CA GLU A 283 23.39 8.21 -8.40
C GLU A 283 23.07 9.22 -7.29
N PRO A 284 24.09 9.90 -6.70
CA PRO A 284 23.90 10.81 -5.56
C PRO A 284 23.14 12.11 -5.85
N ASN A 285 22.70 12.36 -7.09
CA ASN A 285 22.25 13.69 -7.55
C ASN A 285 21.01 13.64 -8.46
N GLN A 286 20.00 12.85 -8.10
CA GLN A 286 18.82 12.54 -8.92
C GLN A 286 17.90 13.73 -9.23
N PHE A 287 18.06 14.86 -8.52
CA PHE A 287 17.29 16.10 -8.74
C PHE A 287 18.05 17.20 -9.48
N ASN A 288 19.27 16.94 -9.95
CA ASN A 288 20.11 17.92 -10.68
C ASN A 288 20.13 17.68 -12.21
N GLY A 289 19.25 16.83 -12.74
CA GLY A 289 19.06 16.68 -14.20
C GLY A 289 18.42 17.92 -14.84
N PRO A 290 18.51 18.09 -16.18
CA PRO A 290 17.98 19.26 -16.88
C PRO A 290 16.49 19.47 -16.55
N GLY A 291 16.14 20.65 -16.01
CA GLY A 291 14.84 20.94 -15.37
C GLY A 291 13.57 20.79 -16.23
N SER A 292 13.70 20.50 -17.54
CA SER A 292 12.58 20.34 -18.46
C SER A 292 11.84 19.00 -18.31
N THR A 293 12.53 17.90 -17.99
CA THR A 293 11.90 16.57 -17.80
C THR A 293 11.11 16.45 -16.49
N TYR A 294 11.47 17.25 -15.47
CA TYR A 294 10.82 17.21 -14.17
C TYR A 294 9.59 18.11 -14.08
N THR A 295 9.57 19.23 -14.81
CA THR A 295 8.44 20.18 -14.82
C THR A 295 7.13 19.51 -15.24
N GLY A 296 7.16 18.63 -16.25
CA GLY A 296 5.99 17.87 -16.69
C GLY A 296 5.43 16.91 -15.64
N ARG A 297 6.29 16.29 -14.83
CA ARG A 297 5.90 15.38 -13.74
C ARG A 297 5.21 16.12 -12.60
N TYR A 298 5.73 17.30 -12.23
CA TYR A 298 5.10 18.16 -11.21
C TYR A 298 3.73 18.67 -11.65
N LEU A 299 3.61 19.09 -12.91
CA LEU A 299 2.33 19.48 -13.50
C LEU A 299 1.35 18.30 -13.52
N GLY A 300 1.81 17.11 -13.91
CA GLY A 300 1.00 15.89 -13.89
C GLY A 300 0.44 15.55 -12.49
N PHE A 301 1.28 15.63 -11.46
CA PHE A 301 0.87 15.40 -10.08
C PHE A 301 -0.14 16.45 -9.61
N GLY A 302 0.14 17.73 -9.86
CA GLY A 302 -0.78 18.83 -9.55
C GLY A 302 -2.13 18.69 -10.25
N VAL A 303 -2.13 18.34 -11.53
CA VAL A 303 -3.35 18.03 -12.29
C VAL A 303 -4.09 16.84 -11.69
N GLY A 304 -3.38 15.78 -11.28
CA GLY A 304 -3.98 14.63 -10.60
C GLY A 304 -4.71 15.02 -9.30
N VAL A 305 -4.09 15.86 -8.46
CA VAL A 305 -4.71 16.40 -7.23
C VAL A 305 -5.94 17.26 -7.57
N LEU A 306 -5.86 18.12 -8.59
CA LEU A 306 -6.99 18.94 -9.05
C LEU A 306 -8.15 18.08 -9.59
N VAL A 307 -7.85 17.01 -10.33
CA VAL A 307 -8.85 16.04 -10.80
C VAL A 307 -9.51 15.34 -9.61
N ALA A 308 -8.74 14.92 -8.60
CA ALA A 308 -9.28 14.32 -7.39
C ALA A 308 -10.21 15.29 -6.62
N LEU A 309 -9.82 16.57 -6.50
CA LEU A 309 -10.67 17.63 -5.94
C LEU A 309 -11.94 17.82 -6.78
N GLY A 310 -11.81 17.86 -8.10
CA GLY A 310 -12.95 17.96 -9.03
C GLY A 310 -13.93 16.80 -8.87
N VAL A 311 -13.43 15.56 -8.76
CA VAL A 311 -14.23 14.36 -8.50
C VAL A 311 -14.93 14.46 -7.14
N ALA A 312 -14.23 14.96 -6.11
CA ALA A 312 -14.82 15.17 -4.78
C ALA A 312 -16.00 16.15 -4.83
N VAL A 313 -15.81 17.30 -5.49
CA VAL A 313 -16.81 18.36 -5.64
C VAL A 313 -17.99 17.91 -6.51
N VAL A 314 -17.72 17.26 -7.64
CA VAL A 314 -18.77 16.74 -8.53
C VAL A 314 -19.57 15.64 -7.83
N GLY A 315 -18.89 14.73 -7.12
CA GLY A 315 -19.53 13.69 -6.32
C GLY A 315 -20.45 14.30 -5.25
N TRP A 316 -19.99 15.33 -4.54
CA TRP A 316 -20.80 16.06 -3.56
C TRP A 316 -22.03 16.70 -4.20
N ARG A 317 -21.86 17.42 -5.32
CA ARG A 317 -22.96 18.07 -6.06
C ARG A 317 -23.99 17.06 -6.59
N ARG A 318 -23.53 15.91 -7.07
CA ARG A 318 -24.38 14.83 -7.59
C ARG A 318 -24.93 13.90 -6.51
N ARG A 319 -24.58 14.13 -5.23
CA ARG A 319 -24.89 13.24 -4.09
C ARG A 319 -24.35 11.81 -4.27
N ASP A 320 -23.34 11.64 -5.12
CA ASP A 320 -22.58 10.40 -5.25
C ASP A 320 -21.48 10.37 -4.18
N ARG A 321 -21.79 9.69 -3.07
CA ARG A 321 -20.88 9.60 -1.94
C ARG A 321 -19.63 8.77 -2.25
N PHE A 322 -19.71 7.81 -3.17
CA PHE A 322 -18.56 7.00 -3.54
C PHE A 322 -17.53 7.85 -4.27
N ALA A 323 -17.96 8.57 -5.32
CA ALA A 323 -17.10 9.48 -6.06
C ALA A 323 -16.56 10.59 -5.15
N MET A 324 -17.43 11.19 -4.33
CA MET A 324 -17.02 12.24 -3.37
C MET A 324 -15.90 11.75 -2.45
N ALA A 325 -16.10 10.59 -1.82
CA ALA A 325 -15.14 10.03 -0.88
C ALA A 325 -13.85 9.62 -1.57
N LEU A 326 -13.92 9.02 -2.76
CA LEU A 326 -12.73 8.62 -3.52
C LEU A 326 -11.86 9.82 -3.90
N GLY A 327 -12.48 10.93 -4.33
CA GLY A 327 -11.76 12.18 -4.59
C GLY A 327 -11.12 12.74 -3.33
N ALA A 328 -11.90 12.83 -2.24
CA ALA A 328 -11.41 13.38 -0.98
C ALA A 328 -10.23 12.58 -0.41
N VAL A 329 -10.32 11.24 -0.35
CA VAL A 329 -9.22 10.42 0.15
C VAL A 329 -8.00 10.41 -0.76
N SER A 330 -8.17 10.62 -2.07
CA SER A 330 -7.02 10.79 -2.98
C SER A 330 -6.22 12.06 -2.68
N VAL A 331 -6.90 13.16 -2.38
CA VAL A 331 -6.23 14.41 -1.97
C VAL A 331 -5.53 14.24 -0.62
N VAL A 332 -6.21 13.60 0.34
CA VAL A 332 -5.63 13.31 1.66
C VAL A 332 -4.42 12.40 1.54
N ALA A 333 -4.50 11.35 0.71
CA ALA A 333 -3.39 10.44 0.46
C ALA A 333 -2.19 11.17 -0.17
N ALA A 334 -2.44 12.02 -1.18
CA ALA A 334 -1.38 12.82 -1.81
C ALA A 334 -0.69 13.78 -0.81
N GLY A 335 -1.48 14.51 -0.01
CA GLY A 335 -0.94 15.43 0.98
C GLY A 335 -0.17 14.72 2.11
N SER A 336 -0.73 13.63 2.63
CA SER A 336 -0.06 12.84 3.68
C SER A 336 1.20 12.14 3.19
N ALA A 337 1.24 11.69 1.93
CA ALA A 337 2.46 11.16 1.32
C ALA A 337 3.57 12.22 1.27
N VAL A 338 3.27 13.44 0.83
CA VAL A 338 4.26 14.54 0.83
C VAL A 338 4.77 14.84 2.24
N VAL A 339 3.88 14.88 3.24
CA VAL A 339 4.29 15.08 4.63
C VAL A 339 5.14 13.90 5.14
N ALA A 340 4.76 12.66 4.85
CA ALA A 340 5.51 11.47 5.24
C ALA A 340 6.93 11.49 4.66
N THR A 341 7.08 11.85 3.38
CA THR A 341 8.39 11.93 2.73
C THR A 341 9.31 12.98 3.34
N THR A 342 8.80 14.01 4.02
CA THR A 342 9.67 14.95 4.77
C THR A 342 10.38 14.31 5.97
N GLN A 343 9.86 13.17 6.44
CA GLN A 343 10.39 12.42 7.57
C GLN A 343 11.21 11.20 7.13
N VAL A 344 11.30 10.94 5.83
CA VAL A 344 12.20 9.93 5.29
C VAL A 344 13.61 10.49 5.35
N VAL A 345 14.52 9.65 5.82
CA VAL A 345 15.96 9.90 5.86
C VAL A 345 16.57 9.05 4.74
N GLY A 346 17.50 9.59 3.95
CA GLY A 346 18.05 8.88 2.78
C GLY A 346 18.01 9.74 1.51
N PRO A 347 18.77 9.42 0.45
CA PRO A 347 18.57 10.07 -0.85
C PRO A 347 17.16 9.76 -1.40
N VAL A 348 16.48 10.78 -1.95
CA VAL A 348 15.20 10.66 -2.72
C VAL A 348 15.41 10.86 -4.20
#